data_AF-A0A924AVL0-F1
#
_entry.id   AF-A0A924AVL0-F1
#
_cell.length_a   1.000
_cell.length_b   1.000
_cell.length_c   1.000
_cell.angle_alpha   90.00
_cell.angle_beta   90.00
_cell.angle_gamma   90.00
#
_symmetry.space_group_name_H-M   'P 1'
#
loop_
_entity.id
_entity.type
_entity.pdbx_description
1 polymer ?
#
loop_
_entity_poly.entity_id
_entity_poly.type
_entity_poly.pdbx_seq_one_letter_code
_entity_poly.pdbx_strand_id
1 'polypeptide(L)'
;ISEKEWHDTLLRSWLELSSKGGFKNFPQAKKQPKLSLKNKIEIKSAGSILWSDLKSESKTIYAFQGKLIKDKPSINLIKLIKALNSGKVCLISDYIKLKDLTALQALACAGAFHQL
;
A
#
# COMPACT_ATOMS: atom_id res chain seq x y z
N ILE A 1 4.01 23.17 -15.52
CA ILE A 1 4.28 22.27 -14.37
C ILE A 1 4.77 23.14 -13.22
N SER A 2 4.04 23.14 -12.11
CA SER A 2 4.43 23.82 -10.87
C SER A 2 5.45 22.99 -10.07
N GLU A 3 6.15 23.63 -9.13
CA GLU A 3 7.10 22.95 -8.24
C GLU A 3 6.47 21.76 -7.50
N LYS A 4 5.21 21.90 -7.06
CA LYS A 4 4.45 20.84 -6.38
C LYS A 4 4.16 19.65 -7.32
N GLU A 5 3.87 19.91 -8.59
CA GLU A 5 3.65 18.85 -9.58
C GLU A 5 4.97 18.13 -9.93
N TRP A 6 6.08 18.86 -10.01
CA TRP A 6 7.42 18.28 -10.17
C TRP A 6 7.79 17.36 -9.01
N HIS A 7 7.60 17.85 -7.77
CA HIS A 7 7.80 17.07 -6.56
C HIS A 7 7.02 15.76 -6.60
N ASP A 8 5.72 15.83 -6.90
CA ASP A 8 4.85 14.65 -6.90
C ASP A 8 5.19 13.67 -8.03
N THR A 9 5.71 14.16 -9.15
CA THR A 9 6.16 13.34 -10.29
C THR A 9 7.46 12.58 -9.96
N LEU A 10 8.43 13.27 -9.35
CA LEU A 10 9.67 12.67 -8.90
C LEU A 10 9.41 11.65 -7.78
N LEU A 11 8.55 12.00 -6.83
CA LEU A 11 8.17 11.12 -5.73
C LEU A 11 7.53 9.82 -6.22
N ARG A 12 6.65 9.89 -7.23
CA ARG A 12 6.06 8.70 -7.86
C ARG A 12 7.10 7.80 -8.50
N SER A 13 7.96 8.40 -9.32
CA SER A 13 9.01 7.67 -10.05
C SER A 13 9.95 6.98 -9.07
N TRP A 14 10.32 7.67 -7.99
CA TRP A 14 11.16 7.13 -6.93
C TRP A 14 10.47 6.02 -6.12
N LEU A 15 9.20 6.20 -5.73
CA LEU A 15 8.43 5.18 -5.01
C LEU A 15 8.19 3.92 -5.85
N GLU A 16 7.91 4.09 -7.15
CA GLU A 16 7.75 2.98 -8.07
C GLU A 16 9.05 2.18 -8.16
N LEU A 17 10.17 2.86 -8.41
CA LEU A 17 11.48 2.21 -8.53
C LEU A 17 11.89 1.53 -7.22
N SER A 18 11.76 2.23 -6.09
CA SER A 18 12.14 1.72 -4.77
C SER A 18 11.29 0.53 -4.33
N SER A 19 9.98 0.54 -4.66
CA SER A 19 9.07 -0.54 -4.29
C SER A 19 9.20 -1.78 -5.18
N LYS A 20 9.80 -1.69 -6.38
CA LYS A 20 9.98 -2.85 -7.28
C LYS A 20 10.91 -3.93 -6.70
N GLY A 21 11.82 -3.59 -5.78
CA GLY A 21 12.66 -4.59 -5.09
C GLY A 21 13.56 -5.42 -6.02
N GLY A 22 13.83 -4.95 -7.24
CA GLY A 22 14.57 -5.66 -8.30
C GLY A 22 13.72 -6.65 -9.12
N PHE A 23 14.29 -7.28 -10.14
CA PHE A 23 13.64 -8.24 -11.07
C PHE A 23 13.28 -9.61 -10.45
N LYS A 24 12.93 -9.67 -9.17
CA LYS A 24 12.86 -10.97 -8.46
C LYS A 24 11.52 -11.70 -8.57
N ASN A 25 10.44 -11.04 -9.00
CA ASN A 25 9.12 -11.67 -8.99
C ASN A 25 8.38 -11.50 -10.32
N PHE A 26 8.19 -12.61 -11.03
CA PHE A 26 7.20 -12.70 -12.11
C PHE A 26 5.79 -12.48 -11.55
N PRO A 27 4.92 -11.69 -12.22
CA PRO A 27 3.56 -11.49 -11.78
C PRO A 27 2.78 -12.81 -11.91
N GLN A 28 2.65 -13.54 -10.81
CA GLN A 28 1.72 -14.65 -10.73
C GLN A 28 0.30 -14.08 -10.70
N ALA A 29 -0.54 -14.46 -11.66
CA ALA A 29 -1.98 -14.19 -11.66
C ALA A 29 -2.64 -14.87 -10.46
N LYS A 30 -2.62 -14.20 -9.30
CA LYS A 30 -3.26 -14.69 -8.07
C LYS A 30 -4.71 -14.23 -8.07
N LYS A 31 -5.61 -15.14 -7.65
CA LYS A 31 -7.02 -14.82 -7.36
C LYS A 31 -7.05 -13.53 -6.53
N GLN A 32 -7.84 -12.55 -6.97
CA GLN A 32 -7.98 -11.29 -6.26
C GLN A 32 -8.52 -11.58 -4.85
N PRO A 33 -7.73 -11.38 -3.78
CA PRO A 33 -8.15 -11.75 -2.44
C PRO A 33 -9.24 -10.81 -1.99
N LYS A 34 -10.47 -11.28 -1.72
CA LYS A 34 -11.53 -10.41 -1.19
C LYS A 34 -11.27 -10.14 0.29
N LEU A 35 -10.86 -8.93 0.63
CA LEU A 35 -10.68 -8.54 2.03
C LEU A 35 -12.02 -8.18 2.68
N SER A 36 -12.13 -8.55 3.95
CA SER A 36 -13.19 -8.18 4.87
C SER A 36 -12.56 -7.65 6.16
N LEU A 37 -13.30 -6.82 6.91
CA LEU A 37 -12.81 -6.26 8.16
C LEU A 37 -12.41 -7.32 9.20
N LYS A 38 -12.96 -8.53 9.08
CA LYS A 38 -12.68 -9.65 9.99
C LYS A 38 -11.40 -10.40 9.64
N ASN A 39 -10.76 -10.12 8.51
CA ASN A 39 -9.54 -10.82 8.13
C ASN A 39 -8.35 -10.36 8.98
N LYS A 40 -7.54 -11.33 9.39
CA LYS A 40 -6.19 -11.08 9.89
C LYS A 40 -5.23 -11.11 8.72
N ILE A 41 -4.35 -10.12 8.67
CA ILE A 41 -3.38 -9.95 7.59
C ILE A 41 -1.98 -9.74 8.13
N GLU A 42 -1.01 -10.22 7.37
CA GLU A 42 0.42 -9.97 7.57
C GLU A 42 1.06 -9.65 6.21
N ILE A 43 2.24 -9.05 6.20
CA ILE A 43 2.97 -8.79 4.96
C ILE A 43 3.58 -10.08 4.43
N LYS A 44 3.31 -10.38 3.15
CA LYS A 44 3.67 -11.64 2.48
C LYS A 44 5.17 -11.79 2.19
N SER A 45 5.90 -10.70 2.04
CA SER A 45 7.29 -10.70 1.57
C SER A 45 8.17 -9.82 2.44
N ALA A 46 9.48 -10.01 2.41
CA ALA A 46 10.43 -9.12 3.10
C ALA A 46 10.39 -7.63 2.65
N GLY A 47 9.57 -7.28 1.65
CA GLY A 47 9.37 -5.90 1.22
C GLY A 47 8.39 -5.13 2.11
N SER A 48 8.76 -3.90 2.46
CA SER A 48 7.87 -2.95 3.14
C SER A 48 6.95 -2.24 2.15
N ILE A 49 5.72 -1.94 2.57
CA ILE A 49 4.83 -1.02 1.84
C ILE A 49 5.37 0.39 2.07
N LEU A 50 5.64 1.14 1.01
CA LEU A 50 6.07 2.53 1.09
C LEU A 50 4.87 3.45 0.94
N TRP A 51 4.90 4.63 1.58
CA TRP A 51 3.84 5.63 1.44
C TRP A 51 4.37 7.06 1.61
N SER A 52 3.67 8.01 1.00
CA SER A 52 3.97 9.44 1.14
C SER A 52 2.76 10.29 0.74
N ASP A 53 2.69 11.52 1.23
CA ASP A 53 1.64 12.47 0.85
C ASP A 53 2.04 13.28 -0.39
N LEU A 54 1.12 13.36 -1.33
CA LEU A 54 1.23 14.13 -2.57
C LEU A 54 0.84 15.58 -2.29
N LYS A 55 1.74 16.52 -2.61
CA LYS A 55 1.59 17.94 -2.27
C LYS A 55 0.63 18.68 -3.20
N SER A 56 0.47 18.24 -4.45
CA SER A 56 -0.44 18.88 -5.40
C SER A 56 -1.84 18.27 -5.38
N GLU A 57 -1.97 16.98 -5.07
CA GLU A 57 -3.23 16.23 -5.18
C GLU A 57 -3.98 16.05 -3.86
N SER A 58 -3.41 16.45 -2.71
CA SER A 58 -3.98 16.23 -1.37
C SER A 58 -4.38 14.75 -1.14
N LYS A 59 -3.54 13.85 -1.63
CA LYS A 59 -3.72 12.39 -1.59
C LYS A 59 -2.50 11.72 -0.99
N THR A 60 -2.67 10.56 -0.40
CA THR A 60 -1.56 9.69 -0.02
C THR A 60 -1.34 8.68 -1.14
N ILE A 61 -0.08 8.48 -1.51
CA ILE A 61 0.35 7.43 -2.42
C ILE A 61 0.95 6.28 -1.61
N TYR A 62 0.58 5.06 -1.97
CA TYR A 62 1.09 3.82 -1.42
C TYR A 62 1.77 3.04 -2.55
N ALA A 63 2.92 2.44 -2.27
CA ALA A 63 3.71 1.74 -3.26
C ALA A 63 4.16 0.36 -2.75
N PHE A 64 3.91 -0.67 -3.55
CA PHE A 64 4.36 -2.04 -3.27
C PHE A 64 4.60 -2.79 -4.58
N GLN A 65 5.78 -3.41 -4.73
CA GLN A 65 6.17 -4.16 -5.93
C GLN A 65 5.97 -3.38 -7.24
N GLY A 66 6.29 -2.08 -7.24
CA GLY A 66 6.12 -1.20 -8.39
C GLY A 66 4.70 -0.79 -8.71
N LYS A 67 3.70 -1.24 -7.94
CA LYS A 67 2.32 -0.74 -8.07
C LYS A 67 2.14 0.48 -7.19
N LEU A 68 1.63 1.55 -7.79
CA LEU A 68 1.27 2.79 -7.12
C LEU A 68 -0.26 2.83 -6.92
N ILE A 69 -0.69 3.09 -5.69
CA ILE A 69 -2.09 3.19 -5.30
C ILE A 69 -2.28 4.55 -4.66
N LYS A 70 -3.22 5.34 -5.15
CA LYS A 70 -3.55 6.64 -4.57
C LYS A 70 -4.86 6.53 -3.81
N ASP A 71 -4.90 7.11 -2.63
CA ASP A 71 -6.13 7.25 -1.86
C ASP A 71 -6.17 8.57 -1.10
N LYS A 72 -7.31 8.87 -0.48
CA LYS A 72 -7.40 9.95 0.48
C LYS A 72 -6.47 9.70 1.68
N PRO A 73 -5.92 10.75 2.29
CA PRO A 73 -5.12 10.59 3.49
C PRO A 73 -5.93 9.93 4.61
N SER A 74 -5.43 8.81 5.14
CA SER A 74 -6.03 8.10 6.26
C SER A 74 -4.96 7.73 7.28
N ILE A 75 -4.99 8.41 8.43
CA ILE A 75 -4.08 8.15 9.56
C ILE A 75 -4.19 6.69 10.02
N ASN A 76 -5.40 6.14 9.98
CA ASN A 76 -5.70 4.79 10.39
C ASN A 76 -5.07 3.75 9.45
N LEU A 77 -5.14 3.98 8.14
CA LEU A 77 -4.48 3.13 7.16
C LEU A 77 -2.95 3.21 7.30
N ILE A 78 -2.40 4.39 7.55
CA ILE A 78 -0.96 4.56 7.82
C ILE A 78 -0.54 3.82 9.09
N LYS A 79 -1.35 3.85 10.16
CA LYS A 79 -1.09 3.07 11.40
C LYS A 79 -1.07 1.57 11.12
N LEU A 80 -2.04 1.08 10.34
CA LEU A 80 -2.08 -0.33 9.91
C LEU A 80 -0.83 -0.70 9.12
N ILE A 81 -0.44 0.11 8.13
CA ILE A 81 0.76 -0.12 7.31
C ILE A 81 2.03 -0.13 8.17
N LYS A 82 2.16 0.79 9.13
CA LYS A 82 3.29 0.79 10.07
C LYS A 82 3.34 -0.49 10.90
N ALA A 83 2.20 -0.94 11.43
CA ALA A 83 2.12 -2.18 12.20
C ALA A 83 2.50 -3.40 11.34
N LEU A 84 1.98 -3.46 10.12
CA LEU A 84 2.29 -4.52 9.15
C LEU A 84 3.77 -4.53 8.76
N ASN A 85 4.36 -3.37 8.46
CA ASN A 85 5.78 -3.22 8.14
C ASN A 85 6.69 -3.59 9.32
N SER A 86 6.20 -3.53 10.56
CA SER A 86 6.92 -4.03 11.74
C SER A 86 6.83 -5.56 11.93
N GLY A 87 6.20 -6.27 10.99
CA GLY A 87 6.03 -7.72 11.04
C GLY A 87 4.86 -8.20 11.90
N LYS A 88 3.96 -7.31 12.32
CA LYS A 88 2.80 -7.70 13.14
C LYS A 88 1.68 -8.27 12.27
N VAL A 89 1.06 -9.34 12.77
CA VAL A 89 -0.26 -9.78 12.30
C VAL A 89 -1.31 -8.80 12.81
N CYS A 90 -2.09 -8.21 11.90
CA CYS A 90 -3.08 -7.19 12.22
C CYS A 90 -4.47 -7.64 11.81
N LEU A 91 -5.46 -7.47 12.69
CA LEU A 91 -6.87 -7.58 12.33
C LEU A 91 -7.32 -6.25 11.68
N ILE A 92 -7.93 -6.32 10.50
CA ILE A 92 -8.26 -5.11 9.71
C ILE A 92 -9.21 -4.18 10.49
N SER A 93 -10.20 -4.74 11.19
CA SER A 93 -11.17 -3.97 11.97
C SER A 93 -10.57 -3.14 13.11
N ASP A 94 -9.37 -3.49 13.59
CA ASP A 94 -8.72 -2.77 14.69
C ASP A 94 -8.17 -1.41 14.25
N TYR A 95 -7.94 -1.24 12.95
CA TYR A 95 -7.31 -0.05 12.40
C TYR A 95 -8.26 0.74 11.52
N ILE A 96 -8.92 0.10 10.55
CA ILE A 96 -9.63 0.80 9.48
C ILE A 96 -11.12 0.48 9.44
N LYS A 97 -11.90 1.44 8.95
CA LYS A 97 -13.34 1.28 8.71
C LYS A 97 -13.59 0.86 7.25
N LEU A 98 -14.80 0.40 6.96
CA LEU A 98 -15.21 -0.13 5.66
C LEU A 98 -14.92 0.82 4.46
N LYS A 99 -14.90 2.14 4.71
CA LYS A 99 -14.60 3.18 3.72
C LYS A 99 -13.15 3.16 3.22
N ASP A 100 -12.20 2.74 4.07
CA ASP A 100 -10.76 2.70 3.77
C ASP A 100 -10.32 1.33 3.23
N LEU A 101 -11.26 0.40 3.06
CA LEU A 101 -10.98 -0.97 2.61
C LEU A 101 -10.55 -1.01 1.13
N THR A 102 -10.90 0.00 0.33
CA THR A 102 -10.58 0.06 -1.10
C THR A 102 -9.08 0.12 -1.37
N ALA A 103 -8.34 0.99 -0.68
CA ALA A 103 -6.88 1.06 -0.84
C ALA A 103 -6.19 -0.21 -0.33
N LEU A 104 -6.68 -0.76 0.78
CA LEU A 104 -6.17 -2.03 1.31
C LEU A 104 -6.44 -3.19 0.33
N GLN A 105 -7.60 -3.22 -0.30
CA GLN A 105 -7.96 -4.18 -1.34
C GLN A 105 -7.03 -4.06 -2.56
N ALA A 106 -6.69 -2.83 -2.97
CA ALA A 106 -5.72 -2.62 -4.06
C ALA A 106 -4.31 -3.12 -3.69
N LEU A 107 -3.86 -2.91 -2.45
CA LEU A 107 -2.60 -3.45 -1.94
C LEU A 107 -2.62 -5.00 -1.86
N ALA A 108 -3.76 -5.58 -1.48
CA ALA A 108 -3.95 -7.03 -1.48
C ALA A 108 -3.88 -7.62 -2.90
N CYS A 109 -4.50 -6.96 -3.87
CA CYS A 109 -4.39 -7.29 -5.30
C CYS A 109 -2.97 -7.06 -5.86
N ALA A 110 -2.15 -6.23 -5.20
CA ALA A 110 -0.72 -6.10 -5.47
C ALA A 110 0.11 -7.22 -4.86
N GLY A 111 -0.50 -8.14 -4.09
CA GLY A 111 0.18 -9.25 -3.46
C GLY A 111 0.88 -8.88 -2.15
N ALA A 112 0.52 -7.75 -1.53
CA ALA A 112 1.17 -7.27 -0.31
C ALA A 112 0.93 -8.17 0.91
N PHE A 113 -0.20 -8.88 0.96
CA PHE A 113 -0.65 -9.56 2.18
C PHE A 113 -0.80 -11.07 2.05
N HIS A 114 -0.56 -11.77 3.16
CA HIS A 114 -1.15 -13.07 3.43
C HIS A 114 -2.40 -12.90 4.31
N GLN A 115 -3.45 -13.65 4.00
CA GLN A 115 -4.64 -13.76 4.82
C GLN A 115 -4.50 -15.00 5.70
N LEU A 116 -4.71 -14.84 7.00
CA LEU A 116 -4.70 -15.90 8.00
C LEU A 116 -6.14 -16.30 8.39
#